data_AF-A0A662DPH0-F1
#
_entry.id   AF-A0A662DPH0-F1
#
_cell.length_a   1.000
_cell.length_b   1.000
_cell.length_c   1.000
_cell.angle_alpha   90.00
_cell.angle_beta   90.00
_cell.angle_gamma   90.00
#
_symmetry.space_group_name_H-M   'P 1'
#
loop_
_entity.id
_entity.type
_entity.pdbx_description
1 polymer ?
#
loop_
_entity_poly.entity_id
_entity_poly.type
_entity_poly.pdbx_seq_one_letter_code
_entity_poly.pdbx_strand_id
1 'polypeptide(L)' 'MEEILDLSLLIKQMALAFGAAMVIGNGYAIIQHKRNRAPKGETGEFRAGRAYWLLSVGTLIAVWGAVSLLY' A
#
# COMPACT_ATOMS: atom_id res chain seq x y z
N MET A 1 -28.49 5.59 -11.43
CA MET A 1 -27.53 6.69 -11.65
C MET A 1 -27.09 7.33 -10.32
N GLU A 2 -27.83 7.12 -9.21
CA GLU A 2 -27.45 7.58 -7.86
C GLU A 2 -26.64 6.56 -7.03
N GLU A 3 -26.66 5.25 -7.37
CA GLU A 3 -26.06 4.20 -6.52
C GLU A 3 -24.66 3.70 -6.94
N ILE A 4 -24.18 4.03 -8.15
CA ILE A 4 -22.89 3.51 -8.69
C ILE A 4 -21.68 4.37 -8.24
N LEU A 5 -21.92 5.55 -7.67
CA LEU A 5 -20.91 6.53 -7.24
C LEU A 5 -21.34 7.22 -5.94
N ASP A 6 -21.61 6.46 -4.87
CA ASP A 6 -21.50 7.07 -3.54
C ASP A 6 -20.01 7.39 -3.34
N LEU A 7 -19.65 8.62 -3.69
CA LEU A 7 -18.28 9.12 -3.71
C LEU A 7 -17.58 8.87 -2.38
N SER A 8 -18.33 8.92 -1.27
CA SER A 8 -17.82 8.61 0.06
C SER A 8 -17.36 7.16 0.17
N LEU A 9 -18.21 6.22 -0.24
CA LEU A 9 -17.88 4.80 -0.25
C LEU A 9 -16.71 4.50 -1.19
N LEU A 10 -16.71 5.11 -2.38
CA LEU A 10 -15.62 4.94 -3.34
C LEU A 10 -14.29 5.42 -2.77
N ILE A 11 -14.25 6.58 -2.11
CA ILE A 11 -13.04 7.11 -1.47
C ILE A 11 -12.54 6.15 -0.38
N LYS A 12 -13.43 5.62 0.46
CA LYS A 12 -13.08 4.64 1.51
C LYS A 12 -12.47 3.37 0.91
N GLN A 13 -13.07 2.82 -0.14
CA GLN A 13 -12.58 1.64 -0.85
C GLN A 13 -11.25 1.90 -1.56
N MET A 14 -11.10 3.06 -2.22
CA MET A 14 -9.84 3.47 -2.83
C MET A 14 -8.74 3.61 -1.79
N ALA A 15 -8.99 4.28 -0.67
CA ALA A 15 -8.03 4.42 0.42
C ALA A 15 -7.57 3.03 0.90
N LEU A 16 -8.50 2.11 1.16
CA LEU A 16 -8.16 0.75 1.55
C LEU A 16 -7.30 0.04 0.49
N ALA A 17 -7.72 0.09 -0.78
CA ALA A 17 -7.02 -0.56 -1.88
C ALA A 17 -5.60 -0.02 -2.08
N PHE A 18 -5.43 1.31 -2.10
CA PHE A 18 -4.12 1.95 -2.24
C PHE A 18 -3.22 1.70 -1.04
N GLY A 19 -3.76 1.81 0.18
CA GLY A 19 -3.03 1.50 1.41
C GLY A 19 -2.54 0.05 1.41
N ALA A 20 -3.42 -0.90 1.07
CA ALA A 20 -3.08 -2.32 0.99
C ALA A 20 -2.03 -2.59 -0.10
N ALA A 21 -2.16 -1.99 -1.28
CA ALA A 21 -1.19 -2.12 -2.38
C ALA A 21 0.19 -1.59 -1.95
N MET A 22 0.25 -0.46 -1.26
CA MET A 22 1.50 0.06 -0.69
C MET A 22 2.10 -0.90 0.34
N VAL A 23 1.29 -1.45 1.24
CA VAL A 23 1.77 -2.39 2.26
C VAL A 23 2.35 -3.64 1.63
N ILE A 24 1.60 -4.25 0.70
CA ILE A 24 2.00 -5.49 0.04
C ILE A 24 3.26 -5.24 -0.81
N GLY A 25 3.27 -4.19 -1.64
CA GLY A 25 4.39 -3.89 -2.53
C GLY A 25 5.68 -3.58 -1.78
N ASN A 26 5.62 -2.68 -0.79
CA ASN A 26 6.80 -2.31 -0.01
C ASN A 26 7.24 -3.44 0.94
N GLY A 27 6.29 -4.15 1.55
CA GLY A 27 6.59 -5.31 2.40
C GLY A 27 7.29 -6.42 1.61
N TYR A 28 6.78 -6.73 0.41
CA TYR A 28 7.42 -7.68 -0.49
C TYR A 28 8.83 -7.23 -0.90
N ALA A 29 9.01 -5.96 -1.23
CA ALA A 29 10.32 -5.42 -1.58
C ALA A 29 11.32 -5.51 -0.41
N ILE A 30 10.90 -5.19 0.82
CA ILE A 30 11.72 -5.34 2.03
C ILE A 30 12.11 -6.80 2.26
N ILE A 31 11.17 -7.74 2.11
CA ILE A 31 11.44 -9.18 2.27
C ILE A 31 12.47 -9.66 1.23
N GLN A 32 12.34 -9.25 -0.03
CA GLN A 32 13.28 -9.64 -1.08
C GLN A 32 14.66 -9.02 -0.88
N HIS A 33 14.72 -7.76 -0.45
CA HIS A 33 15.97 -7.12 -0.08
C HIS A 33 16.67 -7.86 1.07
N LYS A 34 15.93 -8.24 2.13
CA LYS A 34 16.48 -9.07 3.22
C LYS A 34 16.97 -10.44 2.77
N ARG A 35 16.47 -10.95 1.64
CA ARG A 35 16.91 -12.20 1.00
C ARG A 35 18.09 -11.99 0.02
N ASN A 36 18.66 -10.78 -0.05
CA ASN A 36 19.69 -10.39 -1.01
C ASN A 36 19.27 -10.62 -2.47
N ARG A 37 17.96 -10.50 -2.75
CA ARG A 37 17.41 -10.64 -4.10
C ARG A 37 17.03 -9.27 -4.64
N ALA A 38 17.55 -8.93 -5.81
CA ALA A 38 17.13 -7.77 -6.58
C ALA A 38 16.16 -8.20 -7.71
N PRO A 39 15.28 -7.30 -8.19
CA PRO A 39 14.50 -7.56 -9.40
C PRO A 39 15.41 -7.85 -10.59
N LYS A 40 15.00 -8.76 -11.47
CA LYS A 40 15.79 -9.08 -12.68
C LYS A 40 15.81 -7.86 -13.61
N GLY A 41 17.01 -7.44 -14.02
CA GLY A 41 17.19 -6.31 -14.95
C GLY A 41 17.24 -4.94 -14.30
N GLU A 42 17.16 -4.85 -12.97
CA GLU A 42 17.31 -3.61 -12.20
C GLU A 42 18.74 -3.49 -11.64
N THR A 43 19.35 -2.32 -11.82
CA THR A 43 20.69 -1.98 -11.30
C THR A 43 20.64 -0.97 -10.14
N GLY A 44 19.43 -0.54 -9.74
CA GLY A 44 19.24 0.45 -8.69
C GLY A 44 19.45 -0.09 -7.27
N GLU A 45 19.93 0.76 -6.38
CA GLU A 45 20.02 0.43 -4.95
C GLU A 45 18.64 0.44 -4.27
N PHE A 46 18.41 -0.55 -3.39
CA PHE A 46 17.20 -0.59 -2.60
C PHE A 46 17.20 0.52 -1.53
N ARG A 47 16.26 1.46 -1.66
CA ARG A 47 16.09 2.56 -0.69
C ARG A 47 15.26 2.11 0.51
N ALA A 48 15.90 1.45 1.47
CA ALA A 48 15.25 0.89 2.65
C ALA A 48 14.40 1.92 3.43
N GLY A 49 14.93 3.12 3.66
CA GLY A 49 14.19 4.18 4.36
C GLY A 49 12.87 4.55 3.69
N ARG A 50 12.86 4.66 2.34
CA ARG A 50 11.64 4.93 1.58
C ARG A 50 10.64 3.76 1.68
N ALA A 51 11.13 2.53 1.59
CA ALA A 51 10.27 1.36 1.65
C ALA A 51 9.57 1.22 3.00
N TYR A 52 10.28 1.42 4.12
CA TYR A 52 9.66 1.40 5.45
C TYR A 52 8.71 2.58 5.65
N TRP A 53 9.04 3.77 5.15
CA TRP A 53 8.12 4.91 5.22
C TRP A 53 6.81 4.63 4.49
N LEU A 54 6.89 4.14 3.24
CA LEU A 54 5.71 3.80 2.45
C LEU A 54 4.93 2.62 3.03
N LEU A 55 5.61 1.66 3.66
CA LEU A 55 4.96 0.58 4.41
C LEU A 55 4.12 1.17 5.55
N SER A 56 4.70 2.03 6.39
CA SER A 56 4.02 2.66 7.52
C SER A 56 2.83 3.52 7.09
N VAL A 57 3.03 4.41 6.10
CA VAL A 57 1.94 5.25 5.56
C VAL A 57 0.84 4.38 4.94
N GLY A 58 1.21 3.35 4.18
CA GLY A 58 0.26 2.42 3.57
C GLY A 58 -0.56 1.69 4.63
N THR A 59 0.06 1.26 5.73
CA THR A 59 -0.64 0.63 6.86
C THR A 59 -1.64 1.59 7.49
N LEU A 60 -1.26 2.84 7.75
CA LEU A 60 -2.18 3.83 8.33
C LEU A 60 -3.40 4.07 7.43
N ILE A 61 -3.17 4.24 6.12
CA ILE A 61 -4.25 4.46 5.15
C ILE A 61 -5.14 3.22 5.02
N ALA A 62 -4.54 2.03 4.96
CA ALA A 62 -5.29 0.77 4.87
C ALA A 62 -6.17 0.54 6.11
N VAL A 63 -5.61 0.76 7.31
CA VAL A 63 -6.35 0.65 8.57
C VAL A 63 -7.49 1.66 8.60
N TRP A 64 -7.23 2.92 8.25
CA TRP A 64 -8.27 3.95 8.20
C TRP A 64 -9.38 3.61 7.20
N GLY A 65 -9.02 3.19 5.98
CA GLY A 65 -10.00 2.77 4.97
C GLY A 65 -10.83 1.56 5.42
N ALA A 66 -10.18 0.56 6.03
CA ALA A 66 -10.87 -0.61 6.57
C ALA A 66 -11.84 -0.23 7.70
N VAL A 67 -11.38 0.56 8.69
CA VAL A 67 -12.23 1.04 9.78
C VAL A 67 -13.40 1.86 9.24
N SER A 68 -13.14 2.75 8.28
CA SER A 68 -14.18 3.60 7.68
C SER A 68 -15.22 2.83 6.87
N LEU A 69 -14.95 1.59 6.46
CA LEU A 69 -15.96 0.74 5.81
C LEU A 69 -16.81 -0.02 6.83
N LEU A 70 -16.33 -0.16 8.07
CA LEU A 70 -17.05 -0.82 9.15
C LEU A 70 -17.97 0.12 9.94
N TYR A 71 -17.74 1.44 9.85
CA TYR A 71 -18.50 2.51 10.52
C TYR A 71 -19.00 3.56 9.52
#